data_AF-A0A7W5D365-F1
#
_entry.id   AF-A0A7W5D365-F1
#
_cell.length_a   1.000
_cell.length_b   1.000
_cell.length_c   1.000
_cell.angle_alpha   90.00
_cell.angle_beta   90.00
_cell.angle_gamma   90.00
#
_symmetry.space_group_name_H-M   'P 1'
#
loop_
_entity.id
_entity.type
_entity.pdbx_description
1 polymer ?
#
loop_
_entity_poly.entity_id
_entity_poly.type
_entity_poly.pdbx_seq_one_letter_code
_entity_poly.pdbx_strand_id
1 'polypeptide(L)'
;MKNVFKLFSMDVRALGKNAIALIVTVGLVLVPPLYAWFTTAGFWDPYGNTGNIKVAVANNDAGYQSTLLPMKINVGDTVVSQLRANDKFDWEFMDEDEALDQLKSGQCYAAIVIPESFSADLMTVLSRETKTADIQYYTNQRENAIAPRVTSAGATALETGIDQAFTETVSTVALGM
;
A
#
# COMPACT_ATOMS: atom_id res chain seq x y z
N MET A 1 -8.70 45.99 -20.49
CA MET A 1 -9.09 44.60 -20.83
C MET A 1 -9.64 44.43 -22.25
N LYS A 2 -10.57 45.28 -22.74
CA LYS A 2 -11.16 45.14 -24.10
C LYS A 2 -10.13 45.17 -25.26
N ASN A 3 -9.07 45.97 -25.14
CA ASN A 3 -8.03 46.07 -26.18
C ASN A 3 -7.14 44.82 -26.28
N VAL A 4 -6.87 44.17 -25.15
CA VAL A 4 -6.07 42.93 -25.10
C VAL A 4 -6.80 41.80 -25.82
N PHE A 5 -8.11 41.66 -25.58
CA PHE A 5 -8.92 40.64 -26.25
C PHE A 5 -9.09 40.90 -27.76
N LYS A 6 -9.10 42.19 -28.16
CA LYS A 6 -9.15 42.58 -29.57
C LYS A 6 -7.85 42.27 -30.30
N LEU A 7 -6.69 42.51 -29.67
CA LEU A 7 -5.38 42.10 -30.18
C LEU A 7 -5.27 40.58 -30.30
N PHE A 8 -5.65 39.85 -29.24
CA PHE A 8 -5.64 38.39 -29.23
C PHE A 8 -6.49 37.78 -30.36
N SER A 9 -7.73 38.27 -30.55
CA SER A 9 -8.59 37.77 -31.64
C SER A 9 -8.08 38.13 -33.04
N MET A 10 -7.37 39.25 -33.21
CA MET A 10 -6.68 39.58 -34.45
C MET A 10 -5.53 38.60 -34.73
N ASP A 11 -4.72 38.30 -33.73
CA ASP A 11 -3.58 37.40 -33.85
C ASP A 11 -4.03 35.96 -34.16
N VAL A 12 -5.07 35.46 -33.48
CA VAL A 12 -5.68 34.15 -33.78
C VAL A 12 -6.22 34.09 -35.21
N ARG A 13 -6.84 35.17 -35.70
CA ARG A 13 -7.38 35.24 -37.06
C ARG A 13 -6.28 35.39 -38.11
N ALA A 14 -5.11 35.92 -37.75
CA ALA A 14 -3.93 35.98 -38.61
C ALA A 14 -3.21 34.63 -38.68
N LEU A 15 -3.12 33.92 -37.56
CA LEU A 15 -2.58 32.55 -37.48
C LEU A 15 -3.37 31.57 -38.35
N GLY A 16 -4.70 31.69 -38.39
CA GLY A 16 -5.57 30.86 -39.23
C GLY A 16 -5.36 31.05 -40.75
N LYS A 17 -4.67 32.10 -41.20
CA LYS A 17 -4.40 32.35 -42.62
C LYS A 17 -3.12 31.68 -43.15
N ASN A 18 -2.26 31.20 -42.25
CA ASN A 18 -1.01 30.54 -42.61
C ASN A 18 -0.95 29.15 -41.98
N ALA A 19 -1.08 28.12 -42.81
CA ALA A 19 -1.09 26.72 -42.36
C ALA A 19 0.17 26.32 -41.59
N ILE A 20 1.35 26.86 -41.96
CA ILE A 20 2.62 26.55 -41.29
C ILE A 20 2.64 27.17 -39.89
N ALA A 21 2.23 28.44 -39.76
CA ALA A 21 2.17 29.12 -38.47
C ALA A 21 1.16 28.45 -37.52
N LEU A 22 0.01 28.03 -38.05
CA LEU A 22 -1.00 27.30 -37.30
C LEU A 22 -0.44 25.99 -36.71
N ILE A 23 0.24 25.17 -37.53
CA ILE A 23 0.81 23.89 -37.09
C ILE A 23 1.85 24.08 -35.98
N VAL A 24 2.75 25.05 -36.13
CA VAL A 24 3.79 25.35 -35.13
C VAL A 24 3.18 25.84 -33.81
N THR A 25 2.20 26.74 -33.87
CA THR A 25 1.51 27.24 -32.68
C THR A 25 0.72 26.15 -31.97
N VAL A 26 -0.01 25.30 -32.70
CA VAL A 26 -0.74 24.16 -32.13
C VAL A 26 0.22 23.18 -31.47
N GLY A 27 1.34 22.84 -32.12
CA GLY A 27 2.36 21.98 -31.55
C GLY A 27 2.91 22.53 -30.23
N LEU A 28 3.25 23.83 -30.18
CA LEU A 28 3.78 24.47 -28.98
C LEU A 28 2.77 24.49 -27.82
N VAL A 29 1.48 24.73 -28.11
CA VAL A 29 0.41 24.75 -27.10
C VAL A 29 0.08 23.35 -26.59
N LEU A 30 0.26 22.31 -27.41
CA LEU A 30 -0.04 20.93 -27.03
C LEU A 30 1.07 20.26 -26.21
N VAL A 31 2.31 20.75 -26.26
CA VAL A 31 3.43 20.15 -25.50
C VAL A 31 3.19 20.18 -23.98
N PRO A 32 2.85 21.31 -23.33
CA PRO A 32 2.62 21.34 -21.88
C PRO A 32 1.44 20.47 -21.41
N PRO A 33 0.26 20.48 -22.06
CA PRO A 33 -0.84 19.59 -21.71
C PRO A 33 -0.53 18.11 -21.94
N LEU A 34 0.19 17.74 -22.99
CA LEU A 34 0.61 16.35 -23.22
C LEU A 34 1.58 15.89 -22.14
N TYR A 35 2.57 16.72 -21.80
CA TYR A 35 3.49 16.43 -20.71
C TYR A 35 2.74 16.26 -19.39
N ALA A 36 1.86 17.21 -19.06
CA ALA A 36 1.00 17.12 -17.89
C ALA A 36 0.16 15.84 -17.92
N TRP A 37 -0.52 15.53 -19.02
CA TRP A 37 -1.34 14.33 -19.18
C TRP A 37 -0.57 13.04 -18.93
N PHE A 38 0.61 12.87 -19.55
CA PHE A 38 1.44 11.69 -19.33
C PHE A 38 1.90 11.56 -17.88
N THR A 39 2.33 12.66 -17.27
CA THR A 39 2.72 12.65 -15.86
C THR A 39 1.53 12.32 -14.96
N THR A 40 0.37 12.95 -15.15
CA THR A 40 -0.81 12.74 -14.32
C THR A 40 -1.39 11.35 -14.50
N ALA A 41 -1.38 10.79 -15.72
CA ALA A 41 -1.80 9.40 -15.96
C ALA A 41 -0.91 8.40 -15.21
N GLY A 42 0.40 8.61 -15.18
CA GLY A 42 1.33 7.79 -14.40
C GLY A 42 1.15 7.91 -12.87
N PHE A 43 0.64 9.04 -12.39
CA PHE A 43 0.33 9.25 -10.97
C PHE A 43 -1.11 8.92 -10.56
N TRP A 44 -2.03 8.75 -11.51
CA TRP A 44 -3.41 8.35 -11.22
C TRP A 44 -3.50 6.86 -10.88
N ASP A 45 -2.58 6.06 -11.43
CA ASP A 45 -2.54 4.63 -11.16
C ASP A 45 -1.12 4.05 -11.02
N PRO A 46 -0.30 4.56 -10.07
CA PRO A 46 1.04 4.03 -9.80
C PRO A 46 0.99 2.60 -9.25
N TYR A 47 -0.22 2.13 -8.88
CA TYR A 47 -0.48 0.85 -8.26
C TYR A 47 -1.43 -0.04 -9.08
N GLY A 48 -1.88 0.35 -10.27
CA GLY A 48 -2.80 -0.43 -11.10
C GLY A 48 -2.24 -1.77 -11.57
N ASN A 49 -0.91 -1.90 -11.47
CA ASN A 49 -0.15 -3.12 -11.69
C ASN A 49 0.59 -3.57 -10.41
N THR A 50 0.09 -3.23 -9.21
CA THR A 50 0.63 -3.80 -7.96
C THR A 50 0.42 -5.30 -7.83
N GLY A 51 -0.48 -5.89 -8.62
CA GLY A 51 -0.59 -7.35 -8.77
C GLY A 51 0.67 -8.02 -9.32
N ASN A 52 1.70 -7.27 -9.75
CA ASN A 52 3.01 -7.82 -10.12
C ASN A 52 4.08 -7.59 -9.05
N ILE A 53 3.73 -6.96 -7.92
CA ILE A 53 4.61 -6.84 -6.76
C ILE A 53 4.47 -8.11 -5.94
N LYS A 54 5.46 -8.99 -6.10
CA LYS A 54 5.58 -10.22 -5.33
C LYS A 54 5.99 -9.92 -3.90
N VAL A 55 5.17 -10.38 -2.96
CA VAL A 55 5.42 -10.29 -1.52
C VAL A 55 5.49 -11.70 -0.95
N ALA A 56 6.65 -12.06 -0.43
CA ALA A 56 6.84 -13.34 0.24
C ALA A 56 6.27 -13.26 1.67
N VAL A 57 5.52 -14.27 2.07
CA VAL A 57 4.94 -14.39 3.42
C VAL A 57 5.37 -15.73 4.01
N ALA A 58 6.14 -15.69 5.09
CA ALA A 58 6.52 -16.85 5.88
C ALA A 58 5.72 -16.85 7.19
N ASN A 59 5.02 -17.95 7.45
CA ASN A 59 4.25 -18.13 8.68
C ASN A 59 4.89 -19.21 9.54
N ASN A 60 5.55 -18.79 10.63
CA ASN A 60 6.09 -19.71 11.62
C ASN A 60 5.17 -19.80 12.85
N ASP A 61 3.99 -19.18 12.85
CA ASP A 61 3.12 -19.13 14.04
C ASP A 61 2.74 -20.53 14.56
N ALA A 62 3.17 -20.86 15.77
CA ALA A 62 2.91 -22.15 16.39
C ALA A 62 1.46 -22.27 16.89
N GLY A 63 0.73 -21.15 16.96
CA GLY A 63 -0.61 -21.03 17.50
C GLY A 63 -0.62 -21.02 19.03
N TYR A 64 -1.65 -20.41 19.61
CA TYR A 64 -1.81 -20.31 21.05
C TYR A 64 -2.86 -21.30 21.56
N GLN A 65 -2.52 -22.06 22.61
CA GLN A 65 -3.45 -22.94 23.30
C GLN A 65 -3.63 -22.43 24.73
N SER A 66 -4.79 -21.82 25.01
CA SER A 66 -5.11 -21.32 26.35
C SER A 66 -5.62 -22.45 27.24
N THR A 67 -5.29 -22.42 28.52
CA THR A 67 -5.93 -23.30 29.53
C THR A 67 -7.42 -22.97 29.75
N LEU A 68 -7.89 -21.79 29.30
CA LEU A 68 -9.26 -21.30 29.48
C LEU A 68 -10.21 -21.69 28.34
N LEU A 69 -9.69 -22.04 27.16
CA LEU A 69 -10.46 -22.43 25.98
C LEU A 69 -9.84 -23.70 25.37
N PRO A 70 -10.57 -24.83 25.25
CA PRO A 70 -10.01 -26.10 24.77
C PRO A 70 -9.70 -26.13 23.25
N MET A 71 -9.67 -24.96 22.59
CA MET A 71 -9.38 -24.84 21.16
C MET A 71 -8.02 -24.14 20.97
N LYS A 72 -7.18 -24.74 20.11
CA LYS A 72 -5.95 -24.11 19.63
C LYS A 72 -6.35 -22.97 18.68
N ILE A 73 -5.99 -21.73 19.03
CA ILE A 73 -6.27 -20.55 18.22
C ILE A 73 -4.99 -20.21 17.45
N ASN A 74 -5.06 -20.24 16.11
CA ASN A 74 -3.97 -19.80 15.24
C ASN A 74 -4.39 -18.51 14.53
N VAL A 75 -3.86 -17.39 15.02
CA VAL A 75 -4.13 -16.08 14.45
C VAL A 75 -3.30 -15.87 13.17
N GLY A 76 -2.08 -16.41 13.09
CA GLY A 76 -1.23 -16.37 11.90
C GLY A 76 -1.90 -16.96 10.67
N ASP A 77 -2.54 -18.12 10.79
CA ASP A 77 -3.29 -18.75 9.69
C ASP A 77 -4.46 -17.88 9.20
N THR A 78 -5.13 -17.20 10.14
CA THR A 78 -6.23 -16.28 9.80
C THR A 78 -5.70 -15.08 9.02
N VAL A 79 -4.57 -14.50 9.43
CA VAL A 79 -3.90 -13.40 8.72
C VAL A 79 -3.46 -13.85 7.32
N VAL A 80 -2.83 -15.02 7.21
CA VAL A 80 -2.41 -15.62 5.92
C VAL A 80 -3.61 -15.81 4.99
N SER A 81 -4.75 -16.28 5.50
CA SER A 81 -5.96 -16.46 4.70
C SER A 81 -6.55 -15.14 4.18
N GLN A 82 -6.50 -14.08 4.99
CA GLN A 82 -6.96 -12.75 4.61
C GLN A 82 -6.03 -12.10 3.58
N LEU A 83 -4.71 -12.29 3.73
CA LEU A 83 -3.73 -11.85 2.75
C LEU A 83 -3.95 -12.54 1.40
N ARG A 84 -4.15 -13.87 1.41
CA ARG A 84 -4.46 -14.65 0.20
C ARG A 84 -5.74 -14.19 -0.52
N ALA A 85 -6.73 -13.69 0.22
CA ALA A 85 -7.98 -13.20 -0.35
C ALA A 85 -7.88 -11.79 -0.95
N ASN A 86 -6.73 -11.11 -0.82
CA ASN A 86 -6.52 -9.75 -1.28
C ASN A 86 -5.70 -9.71 -2.57
N ASP A 87 -6.36 -9.45 -3.71
CA ASP A 87 -5.74 -9.43 -5.04
C ASP A 87 -4.88 -8.19 -5.36
N LYS A 88 -4.61 -7.32 -4.38
CA LYS A 88 -3.79 -6.12 -4.61
C LYS A 88 -2.31 -6.41 -4.77
N PHE A 89 -1.83 -7.54 -4.25
CA PHE A 89 -0.43 -7.95 -4.31
C PHE A 89 -0.34 -9.44 -4.66
N ASP A 90 0.77 -9.85 -5.26
CA ASP A 90 1.04 -11.27 -5.55
C ASP A 90 1.68 -11.90 -4.31
N TRP A 91 0.84 -12.49 -3.44
CA TRP A 91 1.27 -13.10 -2.19
C TRP A 91 1.82 -14.50 -2.44
N GLU A 92 3.12 -14.67 -2.25
CA GLU A 92 3.75 -15.99 -2.29
C GLU A 92 4.00 -16.49 -0.86
N PHE A 93 3.45 -17.66 -0.52
CA PHE A 93 3.60 -18.26 0.79
C PHE A 93 4.70 -19.32 0.74
N MET A 94 5.74 -19.14 1.52
CA MET A 94 6.96 -19.98 1.50
C MET A 94 7.62 -20.02 2.88
N ASP A 95 8.65 -20.83 3.05
CA ASP A 95 9.43 -20.89 4.30
C ASP A 95 10.24 -19.60 4.52
N GLU A 96 10.60 -19.31 5.77
CA GLU A 96 11.37 -18.11 6.14
C GLU A 96 12.69 -17.99 5.36
N ASP A 97 13.43 -19.09 5.25
CA ASP A 97 14.70 -19.13 4.52
C ASP A 97 14.50 -18.82 3.02
N GLU A 98 13.41 -19.35 2.43
CA GLU A 98 13.07 -19.13 1.03
C GLU A 98 12.62 -17.68 0.79
N ALA A 99 11.82 -17.11 1.71
CA ALA A 99 11.37 -15.73 1.68
C ALA A 99 12.57 -14.76 1.73
N LEU A 100 13.57 -15.04 2.56
CA LEU A 100 14.79 -14.24 2.66
C LEU A 100 15.68 -14.38 1.42
N ASP A 101 15.75 -15.56 0.80
CA ASP A 101 16.54 -15.78 -0.42
C ASP A 101 15.89 -15.12 -1.65
N GLN A 102 14.57 -15.21 -1.78
CA GLN A 102 13.81 -14.51 -2.81
C GLN A 102 13.90 -12.98 -2.67
N LEU A 103 13.91 -12.46 -1.44
CA LEU A 103 14.13 -11.04 -1.17
C LEU A 103 15.54 -10.60 -1.59
N LYS A 104 16.57 -11.40 -1.29
CA LYS A 104 17.98 -11.11 -1.64
C LYS A 104 18.22 -11.21 -3.14
N SER A 105 17.61 -12.17 -3.82
CA SER A 105 17.70 -12.35 -5.27
C SER A 105 16.88 -11.33 -6.07
N GLY A 106 16.02 -10.55 -5.40
CA GLY A 106 15.18 -9.52 -6.02
C GLY A 106 13.93 -10.08 -6.71
N GLN A 107 13.58 -11.34 -6.49
CA GLN A 107 12.35 -11.95 -6.99
C GLN A 107 11.12 -11.45 -6.22
N CYS A 108 11.29 -11.09 -4.95
CA CYS A 108 10.27 -10.44 -4.14
C CYS A 108 10.71 -9.03 -3.71
N TYR A 109 9.75 -8.11 -3.60
CA TYR A 109 10.00 -6.74 -3.16
C TYR A 109 10.03 -6.62 -1.63
N ALA A 110 9.24 -7.45 -0.95
CA ALA A 110 9.14 -7.51 0.50
C ALA A 110 8.96 -8.95 0.97
N ALA A 111 9.46 -9.24 2.16
CA ALA A 111 9.21 -10.49 2.88
C ALA A 111 8.61 -10.15 4.25
N ILE A 112 7.49 -10.80 4.57
CA ILE A 112 6.79 -10.70 5.85
C ILE A 112 7.01 -12.02 6.59
N VAL A 113 7.63 -11.96 7.77
CA VAL A 113 7.86 -13.14 8.61
C VAL A 113 7.03 -13.02 9.88
N ILE A 114 6.12 -13.97 10.07
CA ILE A 114 5.29 -14.09 11.26
C ILE A 114 6.01 -15.04 12.24
N PRO A 115 6.48 -14.55 13.41
CA PRO A 115 7.23 -15.37 14.36
C PRO A 115 6.33 -16.39 15.09
N GLU A 116 6.94 -17.46 15.63
CA GLU A 116 6.25 -18.52 16.38
C GLU A 116 5.40 -18.02 17.55
N SER A 117 5.78 -16.90 18.17
CA SER A 117 5.10 -16.33 19.33
C SER A 117 3.92 -15.42 18.98
N PHE A 118 3.65 -15.18 17.68
CA PHE A 118 2.68 -14.18 17.24
C PHE A 118 1.28 -14.40 17.82
N SER A 119 0.73 -15.62 17.74
CA SER A 119 -0.55 -15.94 18.37
C SER A 119 -0.51 -15.81 19.89
N ALA A 120 0.61 -16.16 20.53
CA ALA A 120 0.75 -16.12 21.98
C ALA A 120 0.78 -14.68 22.49
N ASP A 121 1.57 -13.81 21.85
CA ASP A 121 1.72 -12.41 22.19
C ASP A 121 0.42 -11.63 21.93
N LEU A 122 -0.29 -11.90 20.83
CA LEU A 122 -1.63 -11.29 20.59
C LEU A 122 -2.65 -11.65 21.68
N MET A 123 -2.62 -12.89 22.16
CA MET A 123 -3.54 -13.34 23.20
C MET A 123 -3.21 -12.78 24.59
N THR A 124 -2.01 -12.21 24.79
CA THR A 124 -1.66 -11.50 26.03
C THR A 124 -2.47 -10.22 26.24
N VAL A 125 -3.11 -9.68 25.19
CA VAL A 125 -4.05 -8.54 25.31
C VAL A 125 -5.25 -8.87 26.21
N LEU A 126 -5.63 -10.14 26.31
CA LEU A 126 -6.67 -10.63 27.22
C LEU A 126 -6.15 -10.90 28.64
N SER A 127 -4.84 -10.73 28.87
CA SER A 127 -4.13 -10.95 30.14
C SER A 127 -3.69 -9.63 30.79
N ARG A 128 -3.28 -9.68 32.07
CA ARG A 128 -2.85 -8.48 32.83
C ARG A 128 -1.51 -7.88 32.37
N GLU A 129 -0.70 -8.65 31.64
CA GLU A 129 0.54 -8.16 31.01
C GLU A 129 0.35 -8.16 29.50
N THR A 130 0.14 -6.98 28.91
CA THR A 130 0.07 -6.78 27.46
C THR A 130 1.47 -6.82 26.84
N LYS A 131 1.68 -7.73 25.89
CA LYS A 131 2.81 -7.70 24.95
C LYS A 131 2.30 -7.33 23.56
N THR A 132 3.05 -6.49 22.86
CA THR A 132 2.78 -6.17 21.45
C THR A 132 3.32 -7.28 20.58
N ALA A 133 2.48 -7.81 19.68
CA ALA A 133 2.92 -8.80 18.70
C ALA A 133 3.67 -8.10 17.56
N ASP A 134 4.95 -8.38 17.42
CA ASP A 134 5.80 -7.83 16.36
C ASP A 134 5.77 -8.74 15.12
N ILE A 135 5.59 -8.13 13.95
CA ILE A 135 5.77 -8.79 12.65
C ILE A 135 7.07 -8.30 12.06
N GLN A 136 7.95 -9.22 11.64
CA GLN A 136 9.21 -8.84 11.04
C GLN A 136 9.01 -8.53 9.57
N TYR A 137 9.30 -7.29 9.19
CA TYR A 137 9.14 -6.80 7.84
C TYR A 137 10.50 -6.54 7.20
N TYR A 138 10.82 -7.29 6.16
CA TYR A 138 12.03 -7.14 5.38
C TYR A 138 11.70 -6.54 4.02
N THR A 139 12.39 -5.46 3.66
CA THR A 139 12.22 -4.79 2.36
C THR A 139 13.55 -4.71 1.65
N ASN A 140 13.51 -4.90 0.34
CA ASN A 140 14.68 -4.65 -0.50
C ASN A 140 14.81 -3.14 -0.76
N GLN A 141 15.44 -2.44 0.19
CA GLN A 141 15.65 -0.98 0.15
C GLN A 141 16.57 -0.51 -0.99
N ARG A 142 17.13 -1.42 -1.81
CA ARG A 142 17.98 -1.06 -2.95
C ARG A 142 17.21 -0.58 -4.18
N GLU A 143 15.91 -0.85 -4.29
CA GLU A 143 15.12 -0.58 -5.50
C GLU A 143 14.13 0.60 -5.41
N ASN A 144 13.76 1.13 -4.23
CA ASN A 144 12.76 2.22 -4.20
C ASN A 144 12.85 3.19 -3.01
N ALA A 145 13.20 4.45 -3.30
CA ALA A 145 13.27 5.57 -2.36
C ALA A 145 11.89 6.11 -1.88
N ILE A 146 10.79 5.48 -2.30
CA ILE A 146 9.40 5.87 -1.98
C ILE A 146 8.86 5.10 -0.75
N ALA A 147 9.50 3.98 -0.39
CA ALA A 147 9.09 3.11 0.72
C ALA A 147 8.91 3.82 2.07
N PRO A 148 9.75 4.79 2.50
CA PRO A 148 9.59 5.41 3.81
C PRO A 148 8.32 6.27 3.93
N ARG A 149 7.89 6.91 2.84
CA ARG A 149 6.74 7.84 2.84
C ARG A 149 5.39 7.13 2.71
N VAL A 150 5.36 5.99 2.01
CA VAL A 150 4.17 5.12 1.95
C VAL A 150 4.00 4.39 3.28
N THR A 151 5.10 3.96 3.91
CA THR A 151 5.07 3.32 5.22
C THR A 151 4.57 4.28 6.31
N SER A 152 4.95 5.56 6.28
CA SER A 152 4.41 6.54 7.24
C SER A 152 2.91 6.79 7.07
N ALA A 153 2.41 6.85 5.83
CA ALA A 153 0.99 7.05 5.56
C ALA A 153 0.15 5.80 5.90
N GLY A 154 0.69 4.61 5.63
CA GLY A 154 0.08 3.33 5.99
C GLY A 154 0.03 3.10 7.50
N ALA A 155 1.10 3.47 8.23
CA ALA A 155 1.14 3.38 9.69
C ALA A 155 0.07 4.26 10.36
N THR A 156 -0.12 5.50 9.90
CA THR A 156 -1.16 6.39 10.44
C THR A 156 -2.57 5.89 10.13
N ALA A 157 -2.80 5.31 8.95
CA ALA A 157 -4.09 4.71 8.62
C ALA A 157 -4.39 3.45 9.47
N LEU A 158 -3.35 2.66 9.77
CA LEU A 158 -3.45 1.49 10.65
C LEU A 158 -3.71 1.89 12.11
N GLU A 159 -3.01 2.90 12.65
CA GLU A 159 -3.30 3.46 13.98
C GLU A 159 -4.75 3.90 14.10
N THR A 160 -5.24 4.66 13.11
CA THR A 160 -6.61 5.18 13.13
C THR A 160 -7.65 4.06 13.08
N GLY A 161 -7.41 3.02 12.27
CA GLY A 161 -8.30 1.86 12.18
C GLY A 161 -8.30 1.00 13.44
N ILE A 162 -7.13 0.85 14.09
CA ILE A 162 -6.99 0.12 15.36
C ILE A 162 -7.69 0.87 16.49
N ASP A 163 -7.53 2.19 16.58
CA ASP A 163 -8.20 3.01 17.58
C ASP A 163 -9.73 2.94 17.47
N GLN A 164 -10.24 2.91 16.24
CA GLN A 164 -11.68 2.78 15.98
C GLN A 164 -12.21 1.39 16.35
N ALA A 165 -11.51 0.33 15.92
CA ALA A 165 -11.89 -1.04 16.25
C ALA A 165 -11.80 -1.31 17.75
N PHE A 166 -10.80 -0.73 18.43
CA PHE A 166 -10.64 -0.81 19.88
C PHE A 166 -11.76 -0.06 20.60
N THR A 167 -12.11 1.14 20.14
CA THR A 167 -13.21 1.94 20.71
C THR A 167 -14.57 1.25 20.52
N GLU A 168 -14.83 0.65 19.35
CA GLU A 168 -16.04 -0.15 19.12
C GLU A 168 -16.07 -1.39 20.02
N THR A 169 -14.98 -2.14 20.09
CA THR A 169 -14.92 -3.37 20.90
C THR A 169 -15.08 -3.06 22.39
N VAL A 170 -14.42 -2.01 22.90
CA VAL A 170 -14.57 -1.56 24.29
C VAL A 170 -15.99 -1.03 24.55
N SER A 171 -16.58 -0.30 23.60
CA SER A 171 -17.97 0.17 23.70
C SER A 171 -18.96 -0.99 23.76
N THR A 172 -18.81 -2.01 22.92
CA THR A 172 -19.66 -3.22 22.92
C THR A 172 -19.50 -4.01 24.22
N VAL A 173 -18.27 -4.21 24.69
CA VAL A 173 -18.00 -4.94 25.93
C VAL A 173 -18.45 -4.16 27.17
N ALA A 174 -18.30 -2.82 27.19
CA ALA A 174 -18.70 -1.97 28.31
C ALA A 174 -20.21 -1.71 28.36
N LEU A 175 -20.90 -1.68 27.21
CA LEU A 175 -22.35 -1.50 27.12
C LEU A 175 -23.12 -2.82 27.20
N GLY A 176 -22.45 -3.98 27.20
CA GLY A 176 -23.06 -5.26 27.51
C GLY A 176 -24.20 -5.65 26.56
N MET A 177 -24.02 -5.41 25.26
CA MET A 177 -24.83 -6.02 24.20
C MET A 177 -24.08 -7.15 23.52
#